data_AF-A0A7Y0ALU6-F1
#
_entry.id   AF-A0A7Y0ALU6-F1
#
_cell.length_a   1.000
_cell.length_b   1.000
_cell.length_c   1.000
_cell.angle_alpha   90.00
_cell.angle_beta   90.00
_cell.angle_gamma   90.00
#
_symmetry.space_group_name_H-M   'P 1'
#
loop_
_entity.id
_entity.type
_entity.pdbx_description
1 polymer ?
#
loop_
_entity_poly.entity_id
_entity_poly.type
_entity_poly.pdbx_seq_one_letter_code
_entity_poly.pdbx_strand_id
1 'polypeptide(L)'
;MKKILFLLALYAGSFYQSQTNRFIYELQYRKDASEEYRQNLMNLDISPKSVKFYDKKFADYDSINKNANASVSRYSTKTDQVIERAPNSFKNKWYRDFFDYFVVSTNDEMKWKLLQET
;
A
#
# COMPACT_ATOMS: atom_id res chain seq x y z
N MET A 1 16.63 25.71 -31.41
CA MET A 1 15.30 25.10 -31.22
C MET A 1 15.35 23.56 -31.14
N LYS A 2 15.90 22.84 -32.12
CA LYS A 2 15.98 21.36 -32.10
C LYS A 2 16.69 20.77 -30.85
N LYS A 3 17.80 21.39 -30.39
CA LYS A 3 18.52 20.97 -29.17
C LYS A 3 17.70 21.18 -27.88
N ILE A 4 16.89 22.23 -27.83
CA ILE A 4 16.02 22.54 -26.68
C ILE A 4 14.86 21.54 -26.61
N LEU A 5 14.24 21.24 -27.76
CA LEU A 5 13.20 20.20 -27.88
C LEU A 5 13.71 18.82 -27.44
N PHE A 6 14.95 18.47 -27.81
CA PHE A 6 15.58 17.22 -27.39
C PHE A 6 15.83 17.16 -25.87
N LEU A 7 16.30 18.26 -25.27
CA LEU A 7 16.47 18.35 -23.82
C LEU A 7 15.13 18.28 -23.06
N LEU A 8 14.08 18.94 -23.57
CA LEU A 8 12.73 18.85 -23.03
C LEU A 8 12.16 17.43 -23.10
N ALA A 9 12.43 16.70 -24.20
CA ALA A 9 11.99 15.32 -24.34
C ALA A 9 12.71 14.37 -23.36
N LEU A 10 14.02 14.53 -23.17
CA LEU A 10 14.78 13.77 -22.16
C LEU A 10 14.31 14.09 -20.74
N TYR A 11 14.03 15.37 -20.47
CA TYR A 11 13.52 15.82 -19.18
C TYR A 11 12.13 15.22 -18.90
N ALA A 12 11.20 15.29 -19.86
CA ALA A 12 9.87 14.67 -19.73
C ALA A 12 9.94 13.15 -19.53
N GLY A 13 10.84 12.46 -20.23
CA GLY A 13 11.09 11.02 -20.08
C GLY A 13 11.50 10.61 -18.67
N SER A 14 12.24 11.48 -17.96
CA SER A 14 12.72 11.19 -16.60
C SER A 14 11.62 11.13 -15.53
N PHE A 15 10.47 11.79 -15.77
CA PHE A 15 9.35 11.79 -14.82
C PHE A 15 8.49 10.52 -14.89
N TYR A 16 8.55 9.74 -15.98
CA TYR A 16 7.74 8.54 -16.14
C TYR A 16 8.12 7.40 -15.16
N GLN A 17 9.37 7.38 -14.67
CA GLN A 17 9.88 6.33 -13.79
C GLN A 17 9.57 6.55 -12.30
N SER A 18 8.91 7.66 -11.94
CA SER A 18 8.68 8.01 -10.52
C SER A 18 7.21 8.03 -10.10
N GLN A 19 6.28 7.64 -10.98
CA GLN A 19 4.87 7.66 -10.63
C GLN A 19 4.51 6.50 -9.69
N THR A 20 3.96 6.82 -8.52
CA THR A 20 3.25 5.85 -7.68
C THR A 20 1.79 5.85 -8.11
N ASN A 21 1.28 4.68 -8.46
CA ASN A 21 -0.13 4.48 -8.78
C ASN A 21 -0.84 4.01 -7.51
N ARG A 22 -1.88 4.74 -7.11
CA ARG A 22 -2.72 4.39 -5.94
C ARG A 22 -4.06 3.89 -6.41
N PHE A 23 -4.44 2.70 -5.96
CA PHE A 23 -5.77 2.15 -6.11
C PHE A 23 -6.44 2.10 -4.75
N ILE A 24 -7.71 2.48 -4.67
CA ILE A 24 -8.47 2.44 -3.42
C ILE A 24 -9.42 1.25 -3.51
N TYR A 25 -9.30 0.33 -2.57
CA TYR A 25 -10.15 -0.85 -2.44
C TYR A 25 -11.07 -0.71 -1.23
N GLU A 26 -12.29 -1.22 -1.34
CA GLU A 26 -13.12 -1.50 -0.18
C GLU A 26 -12.88 -2.94 0.26
N LEU A 27 -12.38 -3.11 1.48
CA LEU A 27 -12.27 -4.41 2.13
C LEU A 27 -13.50 -4.65 2.98
N GLN A 28 -14.23 -5.72 2.69
CA GLN A 28 -15.35 -6.20 3.50
C GLN A 28 -14.92 -7.44 4.29
N TYR A 29 -15.13 -7.43 5.60
CA TYR A 29 -14.75 -8.53 6.49
C TYR A 29 -15.73 -8.69 7.65
N ARG A 30 -15.89 -9.93 8.11
CA ARG A 30 -16.71 -10.30 9.27
C ARG A 30 -16.02 -11.46 9.99
N LYS A 31 -16.23 -11.55 11.30
CA LYS A 31 -15.60 -12.63 12.09
C LYS A 31 -16.36 -13.93 11.90
N ASP A 32 -17.69 -13.85 12.00
CA ASP A 32 -18.61 -14.97 11.87
C ASP A 32 -19.60 -14.73 10.74
N ALA A 33 -20.10 -15.82 10.13
CA ALA A 33 -21.01 -15.72 8.98
C ALA A 33 -22.37 -15.08 9.31
N SER A 34 -22.75 -15.07 10.59
CA SER A 34 -23.96 -14.43 11.11
C SER A 34 -23.81 -12.94 11.38
N GLU A 35 -22.59 -12.39 11.34
CA GLU A 35 -22.35 -10.97 11.56
C GLU A 35 -22.48 -10.16 10.26
N GLU A 36 -22.88 -8.89 10.41
CA GLU A 36 -22.83 -7.90 9.35
C GLU A 36 -21.38 -7.60 8.94
N TYR A 37 -21.19 -7.32 7.65
CA TYR A 37 -19.86 -6.97 7.14
C TYR A 37 -19.41 -5.63 7.68
N ARG A 38 -18.18 -5.61 8.20
CA ARG A 38 -17.42 -4.39 8.42
C ARG A 38 -16.73 -4.00 7.13
N GLN A 39 -16.68 -2.70 6.86
CA GLN A 39 -16.05 -2.17 5.67
C GLN A 39 -14.88 -1.26 6.06
N ASN A 40 -13.79 -1.34 5.30
CA ASN A 40 -12.66 -0.43 5.45
C ASN A 40 -12.05 -0.10 4.09
N LEU A 41 -11.75 1.17 3.85
CA LEU A 41 -11.04 1.57 2.64
C LEU A 41 -9.54 1.35 2.80
N MET A 42 -8.94 0.72 1.81
CA MET A 42 -7.53 0.35 1.77
C MET A 42 -6.86 1.00 0.56
N ASN A 43 -5.64 1.50 0.75
CA ASN A 43 -4.79 1.95 -0.35
C ASN A 43 -3.90 0.79 -0.81
N LEU A 44 -3.85 0.55 -2.11
CA LEU A 44 -2.82 -0.22 -2.78
C LEU A 44 -1.94 0.74 -3.59
N ASP A 45 -0.74 1.01 -3.08
CA ASP A 45 0.24 1.87 -3.74
C ASP A 45 1.27 1.01 -4.46
N ILE A 46 1.38 1.19 -5.78
CA ILE A 46 2.32 0.48 -6.64
C ILE A 46 3.29 1.48 -7.24
N SER A 47 4.57 1.30 -6.95
CA SER A 47 5.68 2.05 -7.53
C SER A 47 6.74 1.08 -8.07
N PRO A 48 7.71 1.55 -8.87
CA PRO A 48 8.81 0.70 -9.33
C PRO A 48 9.68 0.11 -8.20
N LYS A 49 9.64 0.70 -6.99
CA LYS A 49 10.47 0.27 -5.84
C LYS A 49 9.71 -0.53 -4.80
N SER A 50 8.42 -0.25 -4.61
CA SER A 50 7.61 -0.85 -3.55
C SER A 50 6.14 -0.97 -3.93
N VAL A 51 5.52 -2.04 -3.43
CA VAL A 51 4.07 -2.23 -3.35
C VAL A 51 3.67 -2.14 -1.88
N LYS A 52 2.69 -1.29 -1.55
CA LYS A 52 2.19 -1.10 -0.18
C LYS A 52 0.69 -1.30 -0.13
N PHE A 53 0.22 -1.99 0.90
CA PHE A 53 -1.20 -2.18 1.17
C PHE A 53 -1.48 -1.81 2.63
N TYR A 54 -2.40 -0.88 2.86
CA TYR A 54 -2.65 -0.31 4.20
C TYR A 54 -3.98 0.45 4.25
N ASP A 55 -4.51 0.71 5.46
CA ASP A 55 -5.72 1.50 5.65
C ASP A 55 -5.59 2.89 5.01
N LYS A 56 -6.57 3.30 4.18
CA LYS A 56 -6.57 4.63 3.56
C LYS A 56 -6.43 5.75 4.60
N LYS A 57 -7.02 5.57 5.78
CA LYS A 57 -6.96 6.53 6.89
C LYS A 57 -5.54 6.87 7.33
N PHE A 58 -4.55 5.98 7.20
CA PHE A 58 -3.16 6.35 7.47
C PHE A 58 -2.68 7.50 6.58
N ALA A 59 -3.00 7.46 5.29
CA ALA A 59 -2.63 8.54 4.36
C ALA A 59 -3.38 9.84 4.66
N ASP A 60 -4.64 9.72 5.10
CA ASP A 60 -5.45 10.87 5.49
C ASP A 60 -4.84 11.55 6.74
N TYR A 61 -4.49 10.77 7.77
CA TYR A 61 -3.86 11.28 8.99
C TYR A 61 -2.43 11.79 8.79
N ASP A 62 -1.63 11.14 7.93
CA ASP A 62 -0.31 11.65 7.54
C ASP A 62 -0.42 13.05 6.92
N SER A 63 -1.41 13.26 6.04
CA SER A 63 -1.68 14.57 5.44
C SER A 63 -2.11 15.62 6.47
N ILE A 64 -3.00 15.25 7.40
CA ILE A 64 -3.43 16.13 8.50
C ILE A 64 -2.25 16.54 9.39
N ASN A 65 -1.44 15.57 9.82
CA ASN A 65 -0.30 15.81 10.70
C ASN A 65 0.77 16.68 10.02
N LYS A 66 1.03 16.45 8.72
CA LYS A 66 1.93 17.30 7.92
C LYS A 66 1.44 18.74 7.86
N ASN A 67 0.15 18.96 7.60
CA ASN A 67 -0.42 20.30 7.53
C ASN A 67 -0.39 21.02 8.90
N ALA A 68 -0.54 20.27 9.99
CA ALA A 68 -0.49 20.81 11.34
C ALA A 68 0.96 21.03 11.87
N ASN A 69 1.98 20.55 11.16
CA ASN A 69 3.38 20.48 11.63
C ASN A 69 3.51 19.82 13.02
N ALA A 70 2.61 18.92 13.36
CA ALA A 70 2.56 18.25 14.66
C ALA A 70 1.85 16.89 14.54
N SER A 71 2.18 15.98 15.45
CA SER A 71 1.51 14.68 15.56
C SER A 71 0.19 14.80 16.33
N VAL A 72 -0.73 15.61 15.80
CA VAL A 72 -2.00 15.94 16.46
C VAL A 72 -2.95 14.75 16.49
N SER A 73 -2.78 13.79 15.57
CA SER A 73 -3.63 12.61 15.52
C SER A 73 -2.87 11.31 15.23
N ARG A 74 -3.34 10.23 15.86
CA ARG A 74 -2.81 8.87 15.74
C ARG A 74 -3.90 7.96 15.19
N TYR A 75 -3.52 7.04 14.33
CA TYR A 75 -4.42 6.02 13.79
C TYR A 75 -3.77 4.65 13.95
N SER A 76 -4.51 3.70 14.49
CA SER A 76 -4.14 2.29 14.50
C SER A 76 -4.92 1.58 13.39
N THR A 77 -4.29 0.59 12.76
CA THR A 77 -4.95 -0.20 11.71
C THR A 77 -6.17 -0.91 12.29
N LYS A 78 -7.23 -1.04 11.48
CA LYS A 78 -8.41 -1.83 11.85
C LYS A 78 -8.39 -3.24 11.28
N THR A 79 -7.48 -3.49 10.37
CA THR A 79 -7.47 -4.69 9.52
C THR A 79 -6.24 -5.56 9.75
N ASP A 80 -5.25 -5.04 10.49
CA ASP A 80 -3.89 -5.59 10.60
C ASP A 80 -3.20 -5.82 9.24
N GLN A 81 -3.71 -5.26 8.15
CA GLN A 81 -3.18 -5.45 6.80
C GLN A 81 -2.34 -4.25 6.37
N VAL A 82 -1.25 -3.99 7.11
CA VAL A 82 -0.26 -2.95 6.79
C VAL A 82 1.02 -3.62 6.29
N ILE A 83 1.15 -3.75 4.98
CA ILE A 83 2.16 -4.57 4.32
C ILE A 83 2.94 -3.74 3.30
N GLU A 84 4.25 -3.94 3.24
CA GLU A 84 5.15 -3.44 2.20
C GLU A 84 5.98 -4.58 1.61
N ARG A 85 6.13 -4.60 0.29
CA ARG A 85 6.99 -5.55 -0.42
C ARG A 85 7.62 -4.96 -1.66
N ALA A 86 8.70 -5.56 -2.14
CA ALA A 86 9.22 -5.26 -3.47
C ALA A 86 8.23 -5.76 -4.55
N PRO A 87 8.13 -5.09 -5.72
CA PRO A 87 7.36 -5.60 -6.84
C PRO A 87 7.77 -7.04 -7.20
N ASN A 88 6.79 -7.89 -7.51
CA ASN A 88 6.99 -9.31 -7.85
C ASN A 88 7.73 -10.13 -6.77
N SER A 89 7.64 -9.72 -5.49
CA SER A 89 8.20 -10.46 -4.36
C SER A 89 7.11 -11.06 -3.48
N PHE A 90 7.43 -12.19 -2.86
CA PHE A 90 6.65 -12.80 -1.78
C PHE A 90 7.20 -12.46 -0.39
N LYS A 91 8.33 -11.76 -0.32
CA LYS A 91 8.92 -11.30 0.94
C LYS A 91 8.27 -10.01 1.37
N ASN A 92 7.59 -10.03 2.50
CA ASN A 92 6.80 -8.92 3.01
C ASN A 92 7.40 -8.36 4.30
N LYS A 93 7.26 -7.05 4.46
CA LYS A 93 7.36 -6.36 5.75
C LYS A 93 5.95 -6.08 6.23
N TRP A 94 5.59 -6.69 7.34
CA TRP A 94 4.30 -6.51 7.99
C TRP A 94 4.47 -5.62 9.21
N TYR A 95 3.80 -4.47 9.21
CA TYR A 95 3.87 -3.48 10.28
C TYR A 95 2.70 -3.69 11.25
N ARG A 96 2.99 -3.75 12.56
CA ARG A 96 1.97 -3.90 13.60
C ARG A 96 2.26 -3.04 14.83
N ASP A 97 1.22 -2.51 15.46
CA ASP A 97 1.31 -1.80 16.73
C ASP A 97 0.82 -2.70 17.89
N PHE A 98 1.75 -3.13 18.73
CA PHE A 98 1.47 -3.85 19.98
C PHE A 98 2.13 -3.11 21.12
N PHE A 99 1.58 -1.95 21.51
CA PHE A 99 2.19 -0.98 22.43
C PHE A 99 3.49 -0.32 21.91
N ASP A 100 4.32 -1.08 21.20
CA ASP A 100 5.44 -0.65 20.37
C ASP A 100 5.17 -0.95 18.88
N TYR A 101 5.95 -0.33 18.00
CA TYR A 101 5.89 -0.56 16.56
C TYR A 101 6.85 -1.67 16.15
N PHE A 102 6.31 -2.75 15.58
CA PHE A 102 7.07 -3.89 15.12
C PHE A 102 7.02 -4.03 13.61
N VAL A 103 8.11 -4.53 13.04
CA VAL A 103 8.17 -4.98 11.65
C VAL A 103 8.47 -6.47 11.65
N VAL A 104 7.50 -7.27 11.20
CA VAL A 104 7.65 -8.71 11.03
C VAL A 104 7.98 -9.00 9.57
N SER A 105 9.06 -9.73 9.31
CA SER A 105 9.39 -10.19 7.97
C SER A 105 8.73 -11.53 7.71
N THR A 106 7.94 -11.64 6.63
CA THR A 106 7.26 -12.88 6.23
C THR A 106 7.58 -13.25 4.79
N ASN A 107 7.35 -14.51 4.41
CA ASN A 107 7.48 -14.98 3.04
C ASN A 107 6.20 -15.72 2.64
N ASP A 108 5.29 -15.01 1.99
CA ASP A 108 3.91 -15.43 1.75
C ASP A 108 3.72 -15.79 0.28
N GLU A 109 4.41 -16.86 -0.15
CA GLU A 109 4.34 -17.36 -1.52
C GLU A 109 3.04 -18.14 -1.75
N MET A 110 2.26 -17.71 -2.74
CA MET A 110 1.02 -18.37 -3.12
C MET A 110 1.28 -19.39 -4.24
N LYS A 111 1.36 -20.68 -3.88
CA LYS A 111 1.55 -21.78 -4.82
C LYS A 111 0.22 -22.36 -5.26
N TRP A 112 -0.21 -21.99 -6.46
CA TRP A 112 -1.42 -22.54 -7.06
C TRP A 112 -1.14 -23.94 -7.64
N LYS A 113 -1.99 -24.91 -7.31
CA LYS A 113 -2.06 -26.20 -8.00
C LYS A 113 -3.33 -26.20 -8.83
N LEU A 114 -3.19 -26.10 -10.14
CA LEU A 114 -4.31 -26.30 -11.06
C LEU A 114 -4.58 -27.80 -11.12
N LEU A 115 -5.76 -28.20 -10.62
CA LEU A 115 -6.26 -29.56 -10.78
C LEU A 115 -6.86 -29.69 -12.18
N GLN A 116 -6.82 -30.88 -12.77
CA GLN A 116 -7.60 -31.14 -13.97
C GLN A 116 -9.08 -30.91 -13.66
N GLU A 117 -9.77 -30.20 -14.56
CA GLU A 117 -11.22 -30.09 -14.50
C GLU A 117 -11.83 -31.49 -14.51
N THR A 118 -12.82 -31.72 -13.64
CA THR A 118 -13.53 -33.00 -13.54
C THR A 118 -14.78 -32.98 -14.40
#